data_AF-Q23DA7-F1
#
_entry.id   AF-Q23DA7-F1
#
_cell.length_a   1.000
_cell.length_b   1.000
_cell.length_c   1.000
_cell.angle_alpha   90.00
_cell.angle_beta   90.00
_cell.angle_gamma   90.00
#
_symmetry.space_group_name_H-M   'P 1'
#
loop_
_entity.id
_entity.type
_entity.pdbx_description
1 polymer ?
#
loop_
_entity_poly.entity_id
_entity_poly.type
_entity_poly.pdbx_seq_one_letter_code
_entity_poly.pdbx_strand_id
1 'polypeptide(L)'
;MDSQTDHQKMISMKEMIAQKARKNQRDKIIEKSRNSNPFTDQKKFIQQNSTQKTQIQASDFNGVQISDEVLAKIQQFEQEIPLEQEEIDHFQKLTLNSFKFRLSKLQQNNINSEESVKLLENIPDFFKENKKNSDVLIKKFKEDGALEILLNFIKNLESLNPITYQIARIIEIISIFAQVEEFINCIWIDNEIINLFLNLCTENQDQQVLEQLFQLLGFLCSDSGIERRDYLRNTPLISYLCKQIDRYQMKQTCFASLLVRNGIWLLVSLCSDLPAEGNFDYCKDALPIFVHFLKCNNGTVGQECTWVLDTLIQYYISPQNPNQQQNLDYFIQLELPINLTETFKFDCLTTTQSALKILKQVFENCKSVQQKLQVANEKVVSRVLGLLKVQQRILVYKVIFEFVQALICDPLLIQILLKCQIFTYLFNAIKNPDLKYNTIGIKCLSNIVIQAQDNQISELVEQGLFTHLKIFFDQNQEEMISSIMGLEIVEIILEAGDCIFQSQKAKENIFKIKMESSGLLQNLDSFQLSTKEAISQKAIQIIERFCLQKVEGIEEEIN
;
A
#
# COMPACT_ATOMS: atom_id res chain seq x y z
N MET A 1 21.18 71.74 -25.04
CA MET A 1 22.06 70.73 -24.43
C MET A 1 21.85 70.60 -22.92
N ASP A 2 21.06 71.47 -22.26
CA ASP A 2 20.89 71.43 -20.80
C ASP A 2 19.86 70.41 -20.27
N SER A 3 18.96 69.86 -21.09
CA SER A 3 17.91 68.94 -20.62
C SER A 3 18.36 67.50 -20.37
N GLN A 4 19.46 67.05 -20.99
CA GLN A 4 20.01 65.71 -20.77
C GLN A 4 20.82 65.63 -19.47
N THR A 5 21.50 66.73 -19.11
CA THR A 5 22.30 66.85 -17.88
C THR A 5 21.42 66.83 -16.63
N ASP A 6 20.23 67.43 -16.70
CA ASP A 6 19.28 67.43 -15.58
C ASP A 6 18.59 66.07 -15.39
N HIS A 7 18.38 65.31 -16.48
CA HIS A 7 17.82 63.97 -16.39
C HIS A 7 18.81 62.98 -15.74
N GLN A 8 20.10 63.04 -16.10
CA GLN A 8 21.14 62.21 -15.47
C GLN A 8 21.35 62.55 -13.99
N LYS A 9 21.29 63.84 -13.62
CA LYS A 9 21.32 64.25 -12.20
C LYS A 9 20.12 63.73 -11.42
N MET A 10 18.93 63.70 -12.03
CA MET A 10 17.73 63.17 -11.40
C MET A 10 17.79 61.65 -11.18
N ILE A 11 18.37 60.90 -12.12
CA ILE A 11 18.59 59.45 -12.00
C ILE A 11 19.60 59.15 -10.88
N SER A 12 20.74 59.85 -10.89
CA SER A 12 21.78 59.71 -9.85
C SER A 12 21.24 60.05 -8.46
N MET A 13 20.37 61.07 -8.35
CA MET A 13 19.74 61.46 -7.08
C MET A 13 18.73 60.42 -6.61
N LYS A 14 17.97 59.78 -7.51
CA LYS A 14 17.06 58.67 -7.18
C LYS A 14 17.82 57.43 -6.69
N GLU A 15 18.94 57.08 -7.32
CA GLU A 15 19.80 55.98 -6.87
C GLU A 15 20.41 56.25 -5.49
N MET A 16 20.87 57.47 -5.24
CA MET A 16 21.41 57.86 -3.94
C MET A 16 20.35 57.80 -2.82
N ILE A 17 19.11 58.21 -3.11
CA ILE A 17 17.98 58.10 -2.17
C ILE A 17 17.64 56.62 -1.90
N ALA A 18 17.63 55.78 -2.94
CA ALA A 18 17.39 54.35 -2.79
C ALA A 18 18.48 53.65 -1.97
N GLN A 19 19.76 53.98 -2.19
CA GLN A 19 20.89 53.46 -1.39
C GLN A 19 20.78 53.88 0.08
N LYS A 20 20.40 55.14 0.35
CA LYS A 20 20.22 55.65 1.72
C LYS A 20 19.03 54.97 2.43
N ALA A 21 17.95 54.68 1.71
CA ALA A 21 16.80 53.93 2.24
C ALA A 21 17.18 52.48 2.58
N ARG A 22 17.94 51.79 1.71
CA ARG A 22 18.45 50.43 1.94
C ARG A 22 19.36 50.35 3.16
N LYS A 23 20.27 51.32 3.31
CA LYS A 23 21.15 51.42 4.49
C LYS A 23 20.36 51.61 5.78
N ASN A 24 19.39 52.54 5.80
CA ASN A 24 18.55 52.77 6.97
C ASN A 24 17.66 51.55 7.33
N GLN A 25 17.23 50.76 6.35
CA GLN A 25 16.47 49.54 6.60
C GLN A 25 17.35 48.43 7.17
N ARG A 26 18.59 48.28 6.66
CA ARG A 26 19.61 47.36 7.20
C ARG A 26 19.96 47.69 8.66
N ASP A 27 20.16 48.97 8.96
CA ASP A 27 20.51 49.41 10.33
C ASP A 27 19.36 49.15 11.32
N LYS A 28 18.09 49.34 10.91
CA LYS A 28 16.91 48.99 11.72
C LYS A 28 16.76 47.49 11.99
N ILE A 29 17.16 46.63 11.04
CA ILE A 29 17.13 45.17 11.21
C ILE A 29 18.22 44.73 12.19
N ILE A 30 19.42 45.31 12.09
CA ILE A 30 20.53 45.07 13.02
C ILE A 30 20.19 45.53 14.45
N GLU A 31 19.45 46.64 14.57
CA GLU A 31 19.01 47.15 15.88
C GLU A 31 17.90 46.28 16.50
N LYS A 32 17.03 45.68 15.68
CA LYS A 32 16.05 44.68 16.13
C LYS A 32 16.70 43.36 16.57
N SER A 33 17.71 42.88 15.86
CA SER A 33 18.39 41.62 16.20
C SER A 33 19.26 41.73 17.45
N ARG A 34 19.76 42.93 17.78
CA ARG A 34 20.46 43.20 19.05
C ARG A 34 19.56 43.21 20.29
N ASN A 35 18.26 43.41 20.10
CA ASN A 35 17.28 43.51 21.20
C ASN A 35 16.46 42.23 21.42
N SER A 36 16.63 41.20 20.58
CA SER A 36 15.99 39.89 20.73
C SER A 36 16.97 38.87 21.32
N ASN A 37 16.73 38.41 22.55
CA ASN A 37 17.54 37.40 23.23
C ASN A 37 17.23 35.99 22.65
N PRO A 38 18.15 35.31 21.94
CA PRO A 38 17.80 34.12 21.14
C PRO A 38 17.62 32.82 21.95
N PHE A 39 18.00 32.81 23.23
CA PHE A 39 18.12 31.58 24.01
C PHE A 39 16.87 31.17 24.80
N THR A 40 15.84 32.01 24.86
CA THR A 40 14.61 31.72 25.64
C THR A 40 13.44 31.20 24.81
N ASP A 41 13.41 31.42 23.50
CA ASP A 41 12.26 31.07 22.65
C ASP A 41 12.39 29.72 21.92
N GLN A 42 13.61 29.22 21.69
CA GLN A 42 13.82 27.88 21.11
C GLN A 42 13.44 26.73 22.06
N LYS A 43 13.58 26.91 23.38
CA LYS A 43 13.18 25.86 24.36
C LYS A 43 11.66 25.74 24.51
N LYS A 44 10.89 26.81 24.31
CA LYS A 44 9.41 26.75 24.36
C LYS A 44 8.80 26.14 23.09
N PHE A 45 9.42 26.35 21.93
CA PHE A 45 8.93 25.79 20.66
C PHE A 45 9.23 24.29 20.50
N ILE A 46 10.29 23.78 21.12
CA ILE A 46 10.64 22.35 21.09
C ILE A 46 9.87 21.54 22.15
N GLN A 47 9.52 22.13 23.31
CA GLN A 47 8.73 21.43 24.34
C GLN A 47 7.22 21.39 24.06
N GLN A 48 6.65 22.34 23.29
CA GLN A 48 5.23 22.30 22.93
C GLN A 48 4.93 21.35 21.76
N ASN A 49 5.91 21.07 20.89
CA ASN A 49 5.75 20.13 19.77
C ASN A 49 5.99 18.65 20.13
N SER A 50 6.58 18.36 21.29
CA SER A 50 6.74 16.98 21.78
C SER A 50 5.55 16.46 22.58
N THR A 51 4.69 17.35 23.12
CA THR A 51 3.47 16.97 23.86
C THR A 51 2.20 16.94 23.00
N GLN A 52 2.22 17.49 21.79
CA GLN A 52 1.11 17.33 20.80
C GLN A 52 1.26 16.10 19.88
N LYS A 53 2.36 15.35 19.99
CA LYS A 53 2.62 14.16 19.14
C LYS A 53 1.85 12.90 19.53
N THR A 54 1.04 12.92 20.59
CA THR A 54 0.31 11.73 21.08
C THR A 54 -1.21 11.83 20.93
N GLN A 55 -1.77 12.89 20.32
CA GLN A 55 -3.23 13.06 20.18
C GLN A 55 -3.74 13.43 18.77
N ILE A 56 -2.87 13.51 17.75
CA ILE A 56 -3.29 13.89 16.38
C ILE A 56 -3.23 12.73 15.38
N GLN A 57 -2.81 11.51 15.77
CA GLN A 57 -2.72 10.37 14.83
C GLN A 57 -4.00 9.51 14.67
N ALA A 58 -5.18 10.00 15.09
CA ALA A 58 -6.41 9.19 15.05
C ALA A 58 -7.54 9.72 14.14
N SER A 59 -7.39 10.84 13.42
CA SER A 59 -8.52 11.45 12.69
C SER A 59 -8.47 11.42 11.16
N ASP A 60 -7.39 10.94 10.53
CA ASP A 60 -7.23 11.01 9.07
C ASP A 60 -7.30 9.63 8.35
N PHE A 61 -8.09 8.71 8.90
CA PHE A 61 -8.51 7.48 8.21
C PHE A 61 -10.02 7.49 7.98
N ASN A 62 -10.50 8.41 7.15
CA ASN A 62 -11.75 8.20 6.44
C ASN A 62 -11.40 7.72 5.03
N GLY A 63 -11.64 6.42 4.80
CA GLY A 63 -11.71 5.86 3.47
C GLY A 63 -12.63 6.72 2.61
N VAL A 64 -12.29 6.83 1.33
CA VAL A 64 -13.18 7.44 0.33
C VAL A 64 -14.48 6.64 0.36
N GLN A 65 -15.49 7.14 1.08
CA GLN A 65 -16.86 6.72 0.87
C GLN A 65 -17.16 7.04 -0.59
N ILE A 66 -17.31 5.99 -1.40
CA ILE A 66 -18.01 6.08 -2.67
C ILE A 66 -19.35 6.71 -2.31
N SER A 67 -19.62 7.92 -2.81
CA SER A 67 -20.86 8.61 -2.44
C SER A 67 -22.05 7.70 -2.78
N ASP A 68 -23.07 7.71 -1.93
CA ASP A 68 -24.30 6.96 -2.17
C ASP A 68 -24.92 7.29 -3.55
N GLU A 69 -24.59 8.46 -4.11
CA GLU A 69 -24.93 8.84 -5.49
C GLU A 69 -24.20 8.02 -6.58
N VAL A 70 -22.95 7.62 -6.38
CA VAL A 70 -22.20 6.81 -7.35
C VAL A 70 -22.63 5.34 -7.27
N LEU A 71 -22.90 4.85 -6.05
CA LEU A 71 -23.52 3.54 -5.83
C LEU A 71 -24.94 3.48 -6.42
N ALA A 72 -25.74 4.54 -6.23
CA ALA A 72 -27.08 4.65 -6.84
C ALA A 72 -27.04 4.77 -8.38
N LYS A 73 -26.01 5.43 -8.94
CA LYS A 73 -25.84 5.53 -10.41
C LYS A 73 -25.34 4.22 -11.04
N ILE A 74 -24.53 3.43 -10.34
CA ILE A 74 -24.14 2.09 -10.77
C ILE A 74 -25.36 1.15 -10.72
N GLN A 75 -26.19 1.24 -9.67
CA GLN A 75 -27.45 0.50 -9.58
C GLN A 75 -28.52 0.94 -10.59
N GLN A 76 -28.50 2.21 -11.04
CA GLN A 76 -29.41 2.70 -12.10
C GLN A 76 -29.03 2.20 -13.51
N PHE A 77 -27.77 1.81 -13.75
CA PHE A 77 -27.33 1.34 -15.07
C PHE A 77 -27.60 -0.16 -15.31
N GLU A 78 -28.01 -0.93 -14.29
CA GLU A 78 -28.42 -2.34 -14.41
C GLU A 78 -29.93 -2.54 -14.59
N GLN A 79 -30.69 -1.49 -14.96
CA GLN A 79 -32.12 -1.61 -15.25
C GLN A 79 -32.36 -2.18 -16.66
N GLU A 80 -32.22 -3.50 -16.79
CA GLU A 80 -32.87 -4.28 -17.84
C GLU A 80 -34.35 -4.51 -17.49
N ILE A 81 -35.16 -4.63 -18.55
CA ILE A 81 -36.62 -4.73 -18.59
C ILE A 81 -37.18 -5.55 -17.42
N PRO A 82 -38.04 -4.99 -16.54
CA PRO A 82 -38.66 -5.76 -15.47
C PRO A 82 -39.62 -6.79 -16.10
N LEU A 83 -39.33 -8.08 -15.89
CA LEU A 83 -40.34 -9.13 -16.02
C LEU A 83 -41.51 -8.76 -15.08
N GLU A 84 -42.74 -8.89 -15.55
CA GLU A 84 -43.92 -8.58 -14.73
C GLU A 84 -43.90 -9.47 -13.48
N GLN A 85 -44.19 -8.88 -12.31
CA GLN A 85 -44.14 -9.55 -11.01
C GLN A 85 -44.98 -10.85 -10.99
N GLU A 86 -46.06 -10.90 -11.79
CA GLU A 86 -46.90 -12.09 -11.95
C GLU A 86 -46.22 -13.24 -12.72
N GLU A 87 -45.37 -12.94 -13.71
CA GLU A 87 -44.58 -13.96 -14.42
C GLU A 87 -43.48 -14.53 -13.52
N ILE A 88 -42.85 -13.67 -12.71
CA ILE A 88 -41.90 -14.07 -11.67
C ILE A 88 -42.59 -14.96 -10.64
N ASP A 89 -43.76 -14.56 -10.13
CA ASP A 89 -44.50 -15.34 -9.14
C ASP A 89 -45.00 -16.68 -9.69
N HIS A 90 -45.47 -16.71 -10.94
CA HIS A 90 -45.90 -17.94 -11.60
C HIS A 90 -44.72 -18.90 -11.87
N PHE A 91 -43.62 -18.39 -12.41
CA PHE A 91 -42.41 -19.16 -12.69
C PHE A 91 -41.78 -19.69 -11.40
N GLN A 92 -41.71 -18.85 -10.36
CA GLN A 92 -41.24 -19.27 -9.03
C GLN A 92 -42.14 -20.33 -8.42
N LYS A 93 -43.47 -20.23 -8.54
CA LYS A 93 -44.40 -21.20 -7.93
C LYS A 93 -44.35 -22.58 -8.61
N LEU A 94 -44.24 -22.62 -9.94
CA LEU A 94 -44.05 -23.87 -10.68
C LEU A 94 -42.70 -24.52 -10.33
N THR A 95 -41.65 -23.71 -10.18
CA THR A 95 -40.30 -24.24 -10.00
C THR A 95 -40.00 -24.64 -8.57
N LEU A 96 -40.54 -23.92 -7.58
CA LEU A 96 -40.47 -24.27 -6.17
C LEU A 96 -41.22 -25.58 -5.88
N ASN A 97 -42.40 -25.77 -6.48
CA ASN A 97 -43.14 -27.02 -6.38
C ASN A 97 -42.40 -28.19 -7.04
N SER A 98 -41.73 -27.94 -8.18
CA SER A 98 -40.87 -28.94 -8.82
C SER A 98 -39.71 -29.33 -7.92
N PHE A 99 -39.03 -28.36 -7.31
CA PHE A 99 -37.92 -28.61 -6.41
C PHE A 99 -38.36 -29.32 -5.13
N LYS A 100 -39.46 -28.89 -4.50
CA LYS A 100 -40.04 -29.52 -3.31
C LYS A 100 -40.42 -30.96 -3.60
N PHE A 101 -41.06 -31.21 -4.75
CA PHE A 101 -41.36 -32.57 -5.22
C PHE A 101 -40.08 -33.41 -5.39
N ARG A 102 -39.01 -32.84 -5.97
CA ARG A 102 -37.71 -33.53 -6.11
C ARG A 102 -37.09 -33.84 -4.75
N LEU A 103 -37.08 -32.89 -3.82
CA LEU A 103 -36.58 -33.08 -2.45
C LEU A 103 -37.39 -34.12 -1.65
N SER A 104 -38.72 -34.05 -1.72
CA SER A 104 -39.58 -35.04 -1.05
C SER A 104 -39.43 -36.43 -1.67
N LYS A 105 -39.27 -36.54 -2.99
CA LYS A 105 -38.93 -37.80 -3.65
C LYS A 105 -37.57 -38.33 -3.20
N LEU A 106 -36.58 -37.45 -3.07
CA LEU A 106 -35.26 -37.82 -2.58
C LEU A 106 -35.31 -38.39 -1.16
N GLN A 107 -36.18 -37.86 -0.28
CA GLN A 107 -36.36 -38.39 1.08
C GLN A 107 -37.06 -39.75 1.12
N GLN A 108 -37.98 -39.99 0.18
CA GLN A 108 -38.75 -41.24 0.10
C GLN A 108 -37.95 -42.37 -0.57
N ASN A 109 -37.04 -42.04 -1.47
CA ASN A 109 -36.21 -42.98 -2.19
C ASN A 109 -34.94 -43.33 -1.38
N ASN A 110 -34.40 -44.53 -1.58
CA ASN A 110 -33.05 -44.84 -1.11
C ASN A 110 -32.08 -43.83 -1.75
N ILE A 111 -31.35 -43.09 -0.93
CA ILE A 111 -30.49 -41.97 -1.37
C ILE A 111 -29.46 -42.45 -2.41
N ASN A 112 -29.10 -43.74 -2.36
CA ASN A 112 -28.22 -44.42 -3.30
C ASN A 112 -28.85 -44.74 -4.68
N SER A 113 -30.11 -44.38 -4.95
CA SER A 113 -30.78 -44.70 -6.22
C SER A 113 -30.31 -43.80 -7.38
N GLU A 114 -30.29 -44.35 -8.60
CA GLU A 114 -30.01 -43.59 -9.83
C GLU A 114 -31.05 -42.47 -10.07
N GLU A 115 -32.28 -42.66 -9.58
CA GLU A 115 -33.33 -41.63 -9.61
C GLU A 115 -32.96 -40.43 -8.72
N SER A 116 -32.37 -40.68 -7.54
CA SER A 116 -31.88 -39.63 -6.65
C SER A 116 -30.78 -38.77 -7.28
N VAL A 117 -29.86 -39.37 -8.04
CA VAL A 117 -28.83 -38.62 -8.80
C VAL A 117 -29.48 -37.64 -9.77
N LYS A 118 -30.39 -38.13 -10.63
CA LYS A 118 -31.05 -37.32 -11.66
C LYS A 118 -31.86 -36.16 -11.07
N LEU A 119 -32.40 -36.34 -9.87
CA LEU A 119 -33.13 -35.30 -9.14
C LEU A 119 -32.20 -34.19 -8.63
N LEU A 120 -30.96 -34.52 -8.25
CA LEU A 120 -29.96 -33.58 -7.74
C LEU A 120 -29.22 -32.81 -8.84
N GLU A 121 -28.99 -33.43 -10.01
CA GLU A 121 -28.14 -32.86 -11.08
C GLU A 121 -28.59 -31.50 -11.61
N ASN A 122 -29.90 -31.27 -11.66
CA ASN A 122 -30.46 -30.06 -12.29
C ASN A 122 -30.62 -28.89 -11.31
N ILE A 123 -30.36 -29.10 -10.02
CA ILE A 123 -30.59 -28.07 -9.00
C ILE A 123 -29.56 -26.93 -9.10
N PRO A 124 -28.25 -27.20 -9.16
CA PRO A 124 -27.26 -26.12 -9.23
C PRO A 124 -27.42 -25.24 -10.48
N ASP A 125 -27.72 -25.87 -11.62
CA ASP A 125 -27.92 -25.17 -12.88
C ASP A 125 -29.17 -24.28 -12.83
N PHE A 126 -30.24 -24.75 -12.19
CA PHE A 126 -31.42 -23.94 -11.92
C PHE A 126 -31.08 -22.66 -11.13
N PHE A 127 -30.30 -22.76 -10.06
CA PHE A 127 -29.90 -21.57 -9.28
C PHE A 127 -28.94 -20.66 -10.05
N LYS A 128 -28.06 -21.22 -10.89
CA LYS A 128 -27.19 -20.43 -11.78
C LYS A 128 -28.02 -19.61 -12.78
N GLU A 129 -29.04 -20.21 -13.38
CA GLU A 129 -29.98 -19.55 -14.29
C GLU A 129 -30.82 -18.46 -13.59
N ASN A 130 -31.06 -18.62 -12.29
CA ASN A 130 -31.90 -17.71 -11.49
C ASN A 130 -31.11 -16.84 -10.50
N LYS A 131 -29.83 -16.61 -10.75
CA LYS A 131 -28.93 -15.90 -9.82
C LYS A 131 -29.46 -14.51 -9.41
N LYS A 132 -30.15 -13.78 -10.29
CA LYS A 132 -30.74 -12.47 -9.98
C LYS A 132 -31.84 -12.52 -8.89
N ASN A 133 -32.44 -13.70 -8.67
CA ASN A 133 -33.53 -13.93 -7.71
C ASN A 133 -33.14 -14.89 -6.57
N SER A 134 -31.83 -15.11 -6.35
CA SER A 134 -31.34 -16.11 -5.38
C SER A 134 -31.92 -15.90 -3.98
N ASP A 135 -31.98 -14.66 -3.50
CA ASP A 135 -32.38 -14.36 -2.13
C ASP A 135 -33.87 -14.63 -1.90
N VAL A 136 -34.69 -14.27 -2.89
CA VAL A 136 -36.14 -14.55 -2.89
C VAL A 136 -36.38 -16.06 -2.92
N LEU A 137 -35.65 -16.78 -3.76
CA LEU A 137 -35.75 -18.24 -3.85
C LEU A 137 -35.33 -18.90 -2.54
N ILE A 138 -34.20 -18.50 -1.96
CA ILE A 138 -33.70 -19.08 -0.70
C ILE A 138 -34.69 -18.86 0.44
N LYS A 139 -35.26 -17.65 0.57
CA LYS A 139 -36.30 -17.37 1.57
C LYS A 139 -37.53 -18.25 1.39
N LYS A 140 -37.99 -18.42 0.14
CA LYS A 140 -39.15 -19.25 -0.19
C LYS A 140 -38.89 -20.74 0.07
N PHE A 141 -37.67 -21.22 -0.22
CA PHE A 141 -37.25 -22.59 0.11
C PHE A 141 -37.22 -22.86 1.61
N LYS A 142 -36.82 -21.87 2.41
CA LYS A 142 -36.88 -21.94 3.87
C LYS A 142 -38.31 -22.05 4.37
N GLU A 143 -39.21 -21.19 3.91
CA GLU A 143 -40.65 -21.23 4.26
C GLU A 143 -41.28 -22.59 3.93
N ASP A 144 -40.77 -23.27 2.91
CA ASP A 144 -41.26 -24.56 2.44
C ASP A 144 -40.67 -25.79 3.13
N GLY A 145 -39.77 -25.61 4.10
CA GLY A 145 -39.14 -26.71 4.84
C GLY A 145 -38.01 -27.43 4.11
N ALA A 146 -37.54 -26.91 2.96
CA ALA A 146 -36.42 -27.51 2.21
C ALA A 146 -35.13 -27.60 3.03
N LEU A 147 -34.97 -26.70 4.00
CA LEU A 147 -33.83 -26.67 4.92
C LEU A 147 -33.71 -27.96 5.74
N GLU A 148 -34.80 -28.41 6.37
CA GLU A 148 -34.80 -29.63 7.19
C GLU A 148 -34.47 -30.86 6.32
N ILE A 149 -34.96 -30.85 5.08
CA ILE A 149 -34.67 -31.89 4.11
C ILE A 149 -33.17 -31.93 3.80
N LEU A 150 -32.56 -30.79 3.48
CA LEU A 150 -31.12 -30.68 3.21
C LEU A 150 -30.27 -31.05 4.44
N LEU A 151 -30.65 -30.62 5.64
CA LEU A 151 -29.95 -30.99 6.88
C LEU A 151 -30.01 -32.51 7.14
N ASN A 152 -31.16 -33.14 6.89
CA ASN A 152 -31.28 -34.59 6.96
C ASN A 152 -30.44 -35.30 5.89
N PHE A 153 -30.30 -34.73 4.68
CA PHE A 153 -29.37 -35.26 3.69
C PHE A 153 -27.92 -35.16 4.15
N ILE A 154 -27.53 -34.01 4.71
CA ILE A 154 -26.20 -33.79 5.26
C ILE A 154 -25.87 -34.86 6.30
N LYS A 155 -26.75 -35.07 7.29
CA LYS A 155 -26.54 -36.08 8.35
C LYS A 155 -26.36 -37.50 7.82
N ASN A 156 -26.85 -37.79 6.61
CA ASN A 156 -26.73 -39.09 5.97
C ASN A 156 -25.57 -39.16 4.95
N LEU A 157 -24.72 -38.14 4.79
CA LEU A 157 -23.63 -38.15 3.80
C LEU A 157 -22.61 -39.27 4.04
N GLU A 158 -22.36 -39.68 5.29
CA GLU A 158 -21.44 -40.80 5.58
C GLU A 158 -21.94 -42.11 4.95
N SER A 159 -23.26 -42.30 4.90
CA SER A 159 -23.89 -43.49 4.29
C SER A 159 -23.76 -43.53 2.75
N LEU A 160 -23.33 -42.41 2.14
CA LEU A 160 -23.16 -42.26 0.69
C LEU A 160 -21.73 -42.50 0.21
N ASN A 161 -20.79 -42.81 1.11
CA ASN A 161 -19.40 -43.10 0.76
C ASN A 161 -19.30 -44.51 0.11
N PRO A 162 -19.43 -44.62 -1.24
CA PRO A 162 -18.39 -44.13 -2.16
C PRO A 162 -18.87 -43.26 -3.33
N ILE A 163 -20.11 -42.76 -3.34
CA ILE A 163 -20.67 -41.97 -4.46
C ILE A 163 -20.23 -40.50 -4.37
N THR A 164 -18.95 -40.25 -4.66
CA THR A 164 -18.30 -38.94 -4.55
C THR A 164 -19.01 -37.82 -5.33
N TYR A 165 -19.56 -38.13 -6.50
CA TYR A 165 -20.33 -37.16 -7.30
C TYR A 165 -21.59 -36.66 -6.60
N GLN A 166 -22.37 -37.55 -5.97
CA GLN A 166 -23.59 -37.16 -5.27
C GLN A 166 -23.27 -36.26 -4.07
N ILE A 167 -22.21 -36.60 -3.32
CA ILE A 167 -21.72 -35.79 -2.20
C ILE A 167 -21.34 -34.39 -2.70
N ALA A 168 -20.57 -34.28 -3.78
CA ALA A 168 -20.18 -33.00 -4.36
C ALA A 168 -21.40 -32.15 -4.76
N ARG A 169 -22.41 -32.76 -5.41
CA ARG A 169 -23.64 -32.06 -5.80
C ARG A 169 -24.46 -31.59 -4.61
N ILE A 170 -24.59 -32.40 -3.57
CA ILE A 170 -25.29 -32.00 -2.35
C ILE A 170 -24.57 -30.81 -1.70
N ILE A 171 -23.24 -30.85 -1.61
CA ILE A 171 -22.45 -29.74 -1.06
C ILE A 171 -22.56 -28.49 -1.94
N GLU A 172 -22.57 -28.62 -3.27
CA GLU A 172 -22.78 -27.48 -4.20
C GLU A 172 -24.14 -26.81 -3.91
N ILE A 173 -25.20 -27.60 -3.74
CA ILE A 173 -26.53 -27.09 -3.38
C ILE A 173 -26.46 -26.35 -2.04
N ILE A 174 -25.83 -26.95 -1.03
CA ILE A 174 -25.69 -26.34 0.30
C ILE A 174 -24.89 -25.03 0.22
N SER A 175 -23.81 -24.98 -0.55
CA SER A 175 -23.02 -23.76 -0.80
C SER A 175 -23.82 -22.64 -1.43
N ILE A 176 -24.77 -22.97 -2.32
CA ILE A 176 -25.68 -21.97 -2.89
C ILE A 176 -26.54 -21.35 -1.79
N PHE A 177 -27.11 -22.16 -0.90
CA PHE A 177 -27.91 -21.69 0.23
C PHE A 177 -27.07 -21.00 1.31
N ALA A 178 -25.79 -21.34 1.46
CA ALA A 178 -24.86 -20.75 2.41
C ALA A 178 -24.54 -19.27 2.14
N GLN A 179 -25.02 -18.69 1.03
CA GLN A 179 -24.99 -17.24 0.84
C GLN A 179 -25.98 -16.50 1.77
N VAL A 180 -26.91 -17.20 2.41
CA VAL A 180 -27.86 -16.63 3.36
C VAL A 180 -27.43 -16.94 4.80
N GLU A 181 -27.18 -15.89 5.58
CA GLU A 181 -26.67 -15.97 6.96
C GLU A 181 -27.51 -16.88 7.87
N GLU A 182 -28.83 -16.83 7.72
CA GLU A 182 -29.76 -17.64 8.49
C GLU A 182 -29.57 -19.14 8.24
N PHE A 183 -29.24 -19.52 7.00
CA PHE A 183 -28.95 -20.90 6.63
C PHE A 183 -27.62 -21.35 7.22
N ILE A 184 -26.59 -20.50 7.17
CA ILE A 184 -25.32 -20.75 7.84
C ILE A 184 -25.55 -20.99 9.34
N ASN A 185 -26.38 -20.17 9.99
CA ASN A 185 -26.67 -20.33 11.41
C ASN A 185 -27.32 -21.68 11.74
N CYS A 186 -28.20 -22.19 10.87
CA CYS A 186 -28.78 -23.52 11.05
C CYS A 186 -27.76 -24.65 10.92
N ILE A 187 -26.82 -24.55 9.98
CA ILE A 187 -25.69 -25.48 9.87
C ILE A 187 -24.79 -25.38 11.10
N TRP A 188 -24.51 -24.16 11.54
CA TRP A 188 -23.57 -23.86 12.61
C TRP A 188 -24.02 -24.37 13.98
N ILE A 189 -25.32 -24.27 14.28
CA ILE A 189 -25.89 -24.77 15.54
C ILE A 189 -25.70 -26.30 15.68
N ASP A 190 -25.57 -27.01 14.57
CA ASP A 190 -25.42 -28.45 14.55
C ASP A 190 -23.94 -28.88 14.42
N ASN A 191 -23.30 -29.05 15.57
CA ASN A 191 -21.90 -29.49 15.65
C ASN A 191 -21.63 -30.82 14.92
N GLU A 192 -22.63 -31.69 14.76
CA GLU A 192 -22.47 -32.95 14.02
C GLU A 192 -22.21 -32.69 12.54
N ILE A 193 -22.87 -31.69 11.96
CA ILE A 193 -22.72 -31.31 10.56
C ILE A 193 -21.33 -30.73 10.29
N ILE A 194 -20.83 -29.87 11.18
CA ILE A 194 -19.49 -29.29 11.01
C ILE A 194 -18.42 -30.39 11.11
N ASN A 195 -18.54 -31.28 12.11
CA ASN A 195 -17.63 -32.41 12.26
C ASN A 195 -17.66 -33.33 11.05
N LEU A 196 -18.83 -33.54 10.45
CA LEU A 196 -18.97 -34.30 9.22
C LEU A 196 -18.23 -33.64 8.04
N PHE A 197 -18.37 -32.33 7.85
CA PHE A 197 -17.62 -31.61 6.83
C PHE A 197 -16.10 -31.71 7.05
N LEU A 198 -15.64 -31.60 8.30
CA LEU A 198 -14.23 -31.80 8.62
C LEU A 198 -13.78 -33.26 8.38
N ASN A 199 -14.63 -34.23 8.65
CA ASN A 199 -14.35 -35.65 8.37
C ASN A 199 -14.29 -35.96 6.87
N LEU A 200 -14.98 -35.19 6.03
CA LEU A 200 -14.88 -35.29 4.57
C LEU A 200 -13.59 -34.68 4.02
N CYS A 201 -12.91 -33.81 4.77
CA CYS A 201 -11.58 -33.27 4.43
C CYS A 201 -10.47 -34.32 4.64
N THR A 202 -10.45 -35.38 3.83
CA THR A 202 -9.40 -36.42 3.87
C THR A 202 -8.45 -36.33 2.67
N GLU A 203 -7.22 -36.83 2.80
CA GLU A 203 -6.22 -36.75 1.72
C GLU A 203 -6.58 -37.57 0.47
N ASN A 204 -7.47 -38.55 0.61
CA ASN A 204 -7.91 -39.44 -0.48
C ASN A 204 -9.27 -39.05 -1.07
N GLN A 205 -9.82 -37.91 -0.66
CA GLN A 205 -11.12 -37.46 -1.11
C GLN A 205 -11.09 -37.00 -2.58
N ASP A 206 -12.22 -37.17 -3.26
CA ASP A 206 -12.42 -36.69 -4.63
C ASP A 206 -12.30 -35.17 -4.74
N GLN A 207 -11.66 -34.71 -5.83
CA GLN A 207 -11.39 -33.29 -6.06
C GLN A 207 -12.67 -32.45 -6.10
N GLN A 208 -13.75 -32.95 -6.70
CA GLN A 208 -15.01 -32.21 -6.80
C GLN A 208 -15.67 -32.04 -5.43
N VAL A 209 -15.59 -33.08 -4.59
CA VAL A 209 -16.08 -32.99 -3.20
C VAL A 209 -15.31 -31.93 -2.44
N LEU A 210 -13.97 -31.96 -2.51
CA LEU A 210 -13.12 -30.99 -1.81
C LEU A 210 -13.36 -29.55 -2.30
N GLU A 211 -13.55 -29.37 -3.60
CA GLU A 211 -13.79 -28.06 -4.20
C GLU A 211 -15.06 -27.42 -3.65
N GLN A 212 -16.15 -28.19 -3.60
CA GLN A 212 -17.43 -27.74 -3.06
C GLN A 212 -17.35 -27.57 -1.53
N LEU A 213 -16.61 -28.43 -0.85
CA LEU A 213 -16.44 -28.38 0.59
C LEU A 213 -15.64 -27.15 1.04
N PHE A 214 -14.58 -26.79 0.32
CA PHE A 214 -13.81 -25.57 0.60
C PHE A 214 -14.65 -24.32 0.36
N GLN A 215 -15.49 -24.33 -0.68
CA GLN A 215 -16.45 -23.25 -0.91
C GLN A 215 -17.46 -23.14 0.24
N LEU A 216 -18.04 -24.25 0.67
CA LEU A 216 -19.01 -24.24 1.77
C LEU A 216 -18.37 -23.70 3.06
N LEU A 217 -17.22 -24.27 3.46
CA LEU A 217 -16.48 -23.84 4.64
C LEU A 217 -16.08 -22.36 4.55
N GLY A 218 -15.76 -21.87 3.34
CA GLY A 218 -15.44 -20.47 3.13
C GLY A 218 -16.62 -19.55 3.45
N PHE A 219 -17.83 -19.92 3.02
CA PHE A 219 -19.05 -19.21 3.41
C PHE A 219 -19.28 -19.23 4.92
N LEU A 220 -19.08 -20.39 5.56
CA LEU A 220 -19.22 -20.53 7.02
C LEU A 220 -18.29 -19.58 7.79
N CYS A 221 -17.09 -19.29 7.28
CA CYS A 221 -16.10 -18.42 7.94
C CYS A 221 -16.01 -16.99 7.39
N SER A 222 -16.95 -16.56 6.55
CA SER A 222 -17.02 -15.19 6.01
C SER A 222 -17.42 -14.14 7.07
N ASP A 223 -17.40 -12.85 6.70
CA ASP A 223 -17.35 -11.65 7.57
C ASP A 223 -18.33 -11.61 8.77
N SER A 224 -19.48 -12.27 8.71
CA SER A 224 -20.48 -12.36 9.80
C SER A 224 -20.17 -13.44 10.86
N GLY A 225 -19.17 -14.29 10.62
CA GLY A 225 -18.95 -15.54 11.33
C GLY A 225 -17.70 -15.59 12.20
N ILE A 226 -17.40 -14.56 12.99
CA ILE A 226 -16.18 -14.52 13.83
C ILE A 226 -16.02 -15.79 14.67
N GLU A 227 -17.07 -16.21 15.40
CA GLU A 227 -17.05 -17.42 16.23
C GLU A 227 -16.83 -18.69 15.39
N ARG A 228 -17.44 -18.74 14.20
CA ARG A 228 -17.35 -19.88 13.27
C ARG A 228 -15.94 -20.02 12.72
N ARG A 229 -15.36 -18.90 12.32
CA ARG A 229 -13.98 -18.80 11.85
C ARG A 229 -13.00 -19.20 12.94
N ASP A 230 -13.17 -18.70 14.15
CA ASP A 230 -12.29 -19.04 15.28
C ASP A 230 -12.36 -20.54 15.62
N TYR A 231 -13.55 -21.14 15.60
CA TYR A 231 -13.69 -22.58 15.76
C TYR A 231 -12.97 -23.36 14.66
N LEU A 232 -13.23 -23.05 13.38
CA LEU A 232 -12.61 -23.74 12.25
C LEU A 232 -11.09 -23.56 12.24
N ARG A 233 -10.59 -22.38 12.63
CA ARG A 233 -9.17 -22.08 12.80
C ARG A 233 -8.52 -22.96 13.89
N ASN A 234 -9.25 -23.33 14.93
CA ASN A 234 -8.79 -24.22 15.99
C ASN A 234 -8.81 -25.72 15.60
N THR A 235 -9.16 -26.05 14.35
CA THR A 235 -9.09 -27.41 13.82
C THR A 235 -7.84 -27.62 12.95
N PRO A 236 -7.48 -28.86 12.58
CA PRO A 236 -6.39 -29.13 11.63
C PRO A 236 -6.63 -28.63 10.18
N LEU A 237 -7.73 -27.93 9.92
CA LEU A 237 -8.18 -27.54 8.58
C LEU A 237 -7.15 -26.69 7.81
N ILE A 238 -6.50 -25.71 8.46
CA ILE A 238 -5.49 -24.85 7.79
C ILE A 238 -4.33 -25.68 7.27
N SER A 239 -3.75 -26.55 8.10
CA SER A 239 -2.64 -27.41 7.72
C SER A 239 -3.05 -28.39 6.61
N TYR A 240 -4.28 -28.93 6.69
CA TYR A 240 -4.85 -29.76 5.63
C TYR A 240 -5.02 -28.99 4.31
N LEU A 241 -5.57 -27.78 4.34
CA LEU A 241 -5.75 -26.93 3.17
C LEU A 241 -4.43 -26.63 2.48
N CYS A 242 -3.40 -26.26 3.25
CA CYS A 242 -2.06 -25.99 2.72
C CYS A 242 -1.51 -27.21 1.98
N LYS A 243 -1.60 -28.41 2.58
CA LYS A 243 -1.18 -29.67 1.94
C LYS A 243 -1.96 -29.97 0.65
N GLN A 244 -3.27 -29.75 0.64
CA GLN A 244 -4.08 -29.97 -0.57
C GLN A 244 -3.70 -28.97 -1.67
N ILE A 245 -3.60 -27.68 -1.34
CA ILE A 245 -3.22 -26.64 -2.30
C ILE A 245 -1.85 -26.97 -2.90
N ASP A 246 -0.85 -27.28 -2.08
CA ASP A 246 0.49 -27.66 -2.54
C ASP A 246 0.44 -28.87 -3.49
N ARG A 247 -0.32 -29.92 -3.13
CA ARG A 247 -0.45 -31.15 -3.92
C ARG A 247 -1.05 -30.89 -5.30
N TYR A 248 -2.09 -30.07 -5.38
CA TYR A 248 -2.79 -29.80 -6.64
C TYR A 248 -2.07 -28.75 -7.49
N GLN A 249 -1.38 -27.81 -6.85
CA GLN A 249 -0.57 -26.81 -7.52
C GLN A 249 0.65 -27.43 -8.23
N MET A 250 1.38 -28.34 -7.57
CA MET A 250 2.55 -29.00 -8.16
C MET A 250 2.23 -29.85 -9.40
N LYS A 251 0.97 -30.30 -9.52
CA LYS A 251 0.52 -31.20 -10.61
C LYS A 251 0.02 -30.47 -11.85
N GLN A 252 -0.31 -29.18 -11.74
CA GLN A 252 -0.87 -28.41 -12.85
C GLN A 252 -0.07 -27.11 -13.04
N THR A 253 0.40 -26.87 -14.25
CA THR A 253 0.94 -25.57 -14.67
C THR A 253 -0.13 -24.47 -14.75
N CYS A 254 -1.38 -24.80 -14.46
CA CYS A 254 -2.51 -23.87 -14.44
C CYS A 254 -2.95 -23.61 -13.01
N PHE A 255 -2.70 -22.39 -12.54
CA PHE A 255 -3.32 -21.72 -11.40
C PHE A 255 -4.86 -21.51 -11.57
N ALA A 256 -5.54 -22.44 -12.25
CA ALA A 256 -6.91 -22.32 -12.75
C ALA A 256 -7.85 -23.42 -12.21
N SER A 257 -7.40 -24.31 -11.33
CA SER A 257 -8.33 -25.24 -10.69
C SER A 257 -9.20 -24.49 -9.67
N LEU A 258 -10.52 -24.67 -9.78
CA LEU A 258 -11.47 -24.08 -8.83
C LEU A 258 -11.18 -24.56 -7.40
N LEU A 259 -10.72 -25.81 -7.21
CA LEU A 259 -10.26 -26.31 -5.91
C LEU A 259 -9.20 -25.40 -5.27
N VAL A 260 -8.14 -25.03 -6.02
CA VAL A 260 -7.07 -24.17 -5.47
C VAL A 260 -7.61 -22.78 -5.18
N ARG A 261 -8.44 -22.21 -6.05
CA ARG A 261 -9.06 -20.90 -5.82
C ARG A 261 -9.94 -20.91 -4.56
N ASN A 262 -10.83 -21.88 -4.43
CA ASN A 262 -11.71 -22.02 -3.28
C ASN A 262 -10.92 -22.30 -2.00
N GLY A 263 -9.85 -23.10 -2.10
CA GLY A 263 -8.93 -23.36 -0.98
C GLY A 263 -8.20 -22.10 -0.51
N ILE A 264 -7.70 -21.27 -1.44
CA ILE A 264 -7.06 -19.98 -1.09
C ILE A 264 -8.09 -19.01 -0.50
N TRP A 265 -9.28 -18.92 -1.09
CA TRP A 265 -10.34 -18.07 -0.56
C TRP A 265 -10.72 -18.46 0.88
N LEU A 266 -10.90 -19.76 1.15
CA LEU A 266 -11.12 -20.28 2.49
C LEU A 266 -9.93 -19.98 3.43
N LEU A 267 -8.69 -20.18 2.99
CA LEU A 267 -7.52 -19.82 3.79
C LEU A 267 -7.48 -18.32 4.14
N VAL A 268 -7.80 -17.45 3.17
CA VAL A 268 -7.91 -16.00 3.37
C VAL A 268 -8.97 -15.71 4.42
N SER A 269 -10.17 -16.26 4.28
CA SER A 269 -11.25 -16.08 5.25
C SER A 269 -10.86 -16.56 6.65
N LEU A 270 -10.19 -17.71 6.78
CA LEU A 270 -9.71 -18.23 8.07
C LEU A 270 -8.64 -17.34 8.72
N CYS A 271 -7.82 -16.67 7.91
CA CYS A 271 -6.72 -15.83 8.36
C CYS A 271 -7.10 -14.34 8.51
N SER A 272 -8.30 -13.94 8.08
CA SER A 272 -8.84 -12.60 8.28
C SER A 272 -9.31 -12.37 9.73
N ASP A 273 -9.34 -11.10 10.14
CA ASP A 273 -9.83 -10.59 11.43
C ASP A 273 -9.37 -11.44 12.63
N LEU A 274 -8.05 -11.52 12.81
CA LEU A 274 -7.49 -12.21 13.96
C LEU A 274 -7.94 -11.55 15.28
N PRO A 275 -8.23 -12.34 16.33
CA PRO A 275 -8.52 -11.80 17.65
C PRO A 275 -7.31 -11.00 18.16
N ALA A 276 -7.52 -10.03 19.06
CA ALA A 276 -6.49 -9.15 19.59
C ALA A 276 -5.31 -9.85 20.31
N GLU A 277 -5.49 -11.14 20.66
CA GLU A 277 -4.47 -12.02 21.26
C GLU A 277 -3.89 -13.05 20.28
N GLY A 278 -4.34 -13.03 19.02
CA GLY A 278 -3.99 -13.92 17.90
C GLY A 278 -2.60 -14.52 17.97
N ASN A 279 -2.57 -15.85 18.10
CA ASN A 279 -1.38 -16.65 18.03
C ASN A 279 -0.85 -16.67 16.58
N PHE A 280 0.44 -16.40 16.40
CA PHE A 280 1.12 -16.51 15.10
C PHE A 280 1.00 -17.90 14.49
N ASP A 281 0.96 -18.93 15.33
CA ASP A 281 0.91 -20.32 14.90
C ASP A 281 -0.37 -20.67 14.13
N TYR A 282 -1.46 -19.92 14.28
CA TYR A 282 -2.70 -20.19 13.55
C TYR A 282 -2.55 -20.05 12.03
N CYS A 283 -1.82 -19.03 11.59
CA CYS A 283 -1.70 -18.70 10.17
C CYS A 283 -0.33 -19.09 9.60
N LYS A 284 0.61 -19.55 10.44
CA LYS A 284 2.00 -19.81 10.08
C LYS A 284 2.14 -20.77 8.90
N ASP A 285 1.36 -21.85 8.88
CA ASP A 285 1.35 -22.85 7.79
C ASP A 285 0.84 -22.26 6.46
N ALA A 286 -0.03 -21.25 6.51
CA ALA A 286 -0.61 -20.61 5.34
C ALA A 286 0.29 -19.50 4.74
N LEU A 287 1.22 -18.94 5.52
CA LEU A 287 2.08 -17.85 5.06
C LEU A 287 2.93 -18.21 3.83
N PRO A 288 3.62 -19.38 3.76
CA PRO A 288 4.34 -19.78 2.55
C PRO A 288 3.44 -19.87 1.32
N ILE A 289 2.20 -20.34 1.49
CA ILE A 289 1.20 -20.43 0.43
C ILE A 289 0.85 -19.02 -0.07
N PHE A 290 0.45 -18.09 0.80
CA PHE A 290 0.11 -16.73 0.38
C PHE A 290 1.26 -16.06 -0.37
N VAL A 291 2.48 -16.18 0.15
CA VAL A 291 3.67 -15.62 -0.49
C VAL A 291 3.94 -16.23 -1.86
N HIS A 292 3.70 -17.54 -2.02
CA HIS A 292 3.80 -18.22 -3.31
C HIS A 292 2.80 -17.63 -4.32
N PHE A 293 1.55 -17.46 -3.92
CA PHE A 293 0.47 -17.00 -4.80
C PHE A 293 0.56 -15.52 -5.19
N LEU A 294 1.42 -14.72 -4.56
CA LEU A 294 1.77 -13.36 -5.05
C LEU A 294 2.38 -13.38 -6.46
N LYS A 295 3.03 -14.49 -6.84
CA LYS A 295 3.63 -14.68 -8.17
C LYS A 295 2.63 -15.11 -9.22
N CYS A 296 1.42 -15.51 -8.81
CA CYS A 296 0.39 -16.05 -9.70
C CYS A 296 0.01 -15.04 -10.80
N ASN A 297 -0.39 -15.54 -11.97
CA ASN A 297 -0.94 -14.70 -13.04
C ASN A 297 -2.44 -14.44 -12.88
N ASN A 298 -3.12 -15.17 -11.99
CA ASN A 298 -4.49 -14.89 -11.62
C ASN A 298 -4.51 -13.68 -10.69
N GLY A 299 -4.89 -12.52 -11.24
CA GLY A 299 -4.97 -11.26 -10.52
C GLY A 299 -5.81 -11.39 -9.24
N THR A 300 -7.01 -11.95 -9.31
CA THR A 300 -7.92 -12.06 -8.15
C THR A 300 -7.27 -12.78 -6.96
N VAL A 301 -6.65 -13.94 -7.20
CA VAL A 301 -6.01 -14.72 -6.13
C VAL A 301 -4.82 -13.96 -5.53
N GLY A 302 -3.97 -13.36 -6.37
CA GLY A 302 -2.85 -12.55 -5.89
C GLY A 302 -3.31 -11.32 -5.08
N GLN A 303 -4.43 -10.71 -5.46
CA GLN A 303 -5.03 -9.59 -4.74
C GLN A 303 -5.54 -10.02 -3.36
N GLU A 304 -6.30 -11.12 -3.28
CA GLU A 304 -6.79 -11.69 -2.02
C GLU A 304 -5.63 -12.06 -1.07
N CYS A 305 -4.57 -12.71 -1.59
CA CYS A 305 -3.36 -12.99 -0.83
C CYS A 305 -2.66 -11.72 -0.33
N THR A 306 -2.63 -10.65 -1.14
CA THR A 306 -2.02 -9.39 -0.73
C THR A 306 -2.82 -8.72 0.40
N TRP A 307 -4.14 -8.76 0.34
CA TRP A 307 -4.99 -8.16 1.36
C TRP A 307 -4.91 -8.90 2.70
N VAL A 308 -4.98 -10.24 2.68
CA VAL A 308 -4.81 -11.00 3.93
C VAL A 308 -3.44 -10.77 4.53
N LEU A 309 -2.38 -10.69 3.71
CA LEU A 309 -1.04 -10.36 4.19
C LEU A 309 -0.96 -8.96 4.80
N ASP A 310 -1.67 -7.95 4.26
CA ASP A 310 -1.73 -6.61 4.89
C ASP A 310 -2.33 -6.70 6.30
N THR A 311 -3.44 -7.43 6.47
CA THR A 311 -4.05 -7.67 7.78
C THR A 311 -3.12 -8.42 8.73
N LEU A 312 -2.52 -9.52 8.28
CA LEU A 312 -1.61 -10.33 9.09
C LEU A 312 -0.36 -9.56 9.50
N ILE A 313 0.20 -8.73 8.62
CA ILE A 313 1.38 -7.91 8.89
C ILE A 313 1.05 -6.83 9.93
N GLN A 314 -0.06 -6.11 9.75
CA GLN A 314 -0.52 -5.12 10.73
C GLN A 314 -0.68 -5.75 12.12
N TYR A 315 -1.17 -6.98 12.18
CA TYR A 315 -1.42 -7.69 13.42
C TYR A 315 -0.14 -8.25 14.05
N TYR A 316 0.63 -9.05 13.31
CA TYR A 316 1.79 -9.79 13.84
C TYR A 316 3.06 -8.96 13.96
N ILE A 317 3.16 -7.85 13.23
CA ILE A 317 4.25 -6.88 13.34
C ILE A 317 3.76 -5.61 14.07
N SER A 318 2.58 -5.64 14.71
CA SER A 318 2.15 -4.57 15.61
C SER A 318 3.13 -4.39 16.78
N PRO A 319 3.40 -3.15 17.23
CA PRO A 319 4.16 -2.89 18.46
C PRO A 319 3.55 -3.53 19.72
N GLN A 320 2.27 -3.90 19.69
CA GLN A 320 1.58 -4.57 20.80
C GLN A 320 1.88 -6.07 20.86
N ASN A 321 2.43 -6.66 19.79
CA ASN A 321 2.73 -8.09 19.73
C ASN A 321 4.10 -8.38 20.38
N PRO A 322 4.20 -9.23 21.42
CA PRO A 322 5.47 -9.52 22.08
C PRO A 322 6.47 -10.25 21.17
N ASN A 323 5.98 -10.99 20.17
CA ASN A 323 6.78 -11.76 19.21
C ASN A 323 7.02 -11.01 17.89
N GLN A 324 6.76 -9.71 17.84
CA GLN A 324 6.84 -8.85 16.65
C GLN A 324 8.09 -9.12 15.80
N GLN A 325 9.26 -9.20 16.43
CA GLN A 325 10.54 -9.37 15.73
C GLN A 325 10.75 -10.77 15.18
N GLN A 326 10.34 -11.80 15.91
CA GLN A 326 10.38 -13.18 15.42
C GLN A 326 9.46 -13.35 14.21
N ASN A 327 8.27 -12.75 14.27
CA ASN A 327 7.31 -12.77 13.17
C ASN A 327 7.87 -12.02 11.94
N LEU A 328 8.44 -10.83 12.15
CA LEU A 328 9.11 -10.06 11.10
C LEU A 328 10.22 -10.87 10.42
N ASP A 329 11.10 -11.50 11.21
CA ASP A 329 12.18 -12.34 10.67
C ASP A 329 11.62 -13.50 9.82
N TYR A 330 10.52 -14.11 10.25
CA TYR A 330 9.85 -15.16 9.47
C TYR A 330 9.32 -14.64 8.13
N PHE A 331 8.66 -13.48 8.09
CA PHE A 331 8.21 -12.86 6.84
C PHE A 331 9.38 -12.53 5.90
N ILE A 332 10.50 -12.05 6.44
CA ILE A 332 11.72 -11.78 5.68
C ILE A 332 12.32 -13.09 5.13
N GLN A 333 12.35 -14.16 5.93
CA GLN A 333 12.82 -15.49 5.51
C GLN A 333 11.98 -16.11 4.39
N LEU A 334 10.67 -15.84 4.37
CA LEU A 334 9.79 -16.24 3.26
C LEU A 334 10.02 -15.43 1.98
N GLU A 335 10.97 -14.51 1.96
CA GLU A 335 11.20 -13.60 0.83
C GLU A 335 9.96 -12.75 0.49
N LEU A 336 9.12 -12.44 1.49
CA LEU A 336 7.91 -11.65 1.29
C LEU A 336 8.18 -10.33 0.52
N PRO A 337 9.22 -9.53 0.84
CA PRO A 337 9.44 -8.26 0.15
C PRO A 337 9.62 -8.38 -1.37
N ILE A 338 10.43 -9.34 -1.83
CA ILE A 338 10.64 -9.56 -3.27
C ILE A 338 9.37 -10.12 -3.92
N ASN A 339 8.64 -11.00 -3.25
CA ASN A 339 7.43 -11.61 -3.79
C ASN A 339 6.27 -10.60 -3.87
N LEU A 340 6.17 -9.64 -2.95
CA LEU A 340 5.21 -8.54 -3.04
C LEU A 340 5.39 -7.68 -4.29
N THR A 341 6.64 -7.48 -4.73
CA THR A 341 6.87 -6.70 -5.96
C THR A 341 6.34 -7.38 -7.23
N GLU A 342 6.07 -8.69 -7.19
CA GLU A 342 5.43 -9.39 -8.31
C GLU A 342 3.96 -9.00 -8.47
N THR A 343 3.32 -8.47 -7.42
CA THR A 343 1.93 -8.01 -7.46
C THR A 343 1.75 -6.73 -8.27
N PHE A 344 2.84 -5.99 -8.51
CA PHE A 344 2.84 -4.73 -9.27
C PHE A 344 2.48 -4.92 -10.76
N LYS A 345 2.50 -6.17 -11.25
CA LYS A 345 2.01 -6.52 -12.59
C LYS A 345 0.49 -6.52 -12.68
N PHE A 346 -0.22 -6.56 -11.56
CA PHE A 346 -1.67 -6.53 -11.54
C PHE A 346 -2.17 -5.12 -11.82
N ASP A 347 -3.11 -4.97 -12.76
CA ASP A 347 -3.79 -3.70 -13.04
C ASP A 347 -4.85 -3.39 -11.97
N CYS A 348 -4.42 -3.41 -10.71
CA CYS A 348 -5.25 -3.17 -9.54
C CYS A 348 -4.52 -2.23 -8.58
N LEU A 349 -5.02 -0.99 -8.54
CA LEU A 349 -4.42 0.07 -7.74
C LEU A 349 -4.46 -0.24 -6.23
N THR A 350 -5.58 -0.80 -5.74
CA THR A 350 -5.75 -1.12 -4.32
C THR A 350 -4.74 -2.17 -3.87
N THR A 351 -4.49 -3.19 -4.69
CA THR A 351 -3.48 -4.22 -4.41
C THR A 351 -2.06 -3.69 -4.45
N THR A 352 -1.75 -2.81 -5.41
CA THR A 352 -0.44 -2.13 -5.45
C THR A 352 -0.21 -1.30 -4.18
N GLN A 353 -1.25 -0.62 -3.69
CA GLN A 353 -1.18 0.15 -2.45
C GLN A 353 -0.98 -0.73 -1.21
N SER A 354 -1.75 -1.82 -1.09
CA SER A 354 -1.59 -2.79 -0.01
C SER A 354 -0.17 -3.39 -0.02
N ALA A 355 0.34 -3.78 -1.18
CA ALA A 355 1.70 -4.32 -1.29
C ALA A 355 2.79 -3.33 -0.87
N LEU A 356 2.68 -2.06 -1.28
CA LEU A 356 3.61 -1.01 -0.85
C LEU A 356 3.49 -0.69 0.65
N LYS A 357 2.28 -0.71 1.19
CA LYS A 357 2.03 -0.53 2.63
C LYS A 357 2.67 -1.65 3.45
N ILE A 358 2.52 -2.90 3.02
CA ILE A 358 3.20 -4.04 3.64
C ILE A 358 4.72 -3.86 3.59
N LEU A 359 5.29 -3.53 2.42
CA LEU A 359 6.73 -3.29 2.28
C LEU A 359 7.24 -2.23 3.25
N LYS A 360 6.52 -1.11 3.37
CA LYS A 360 6.83 -0.03 4.30
C LYS A 360 6.79 -0.51 5.75
N GLN A 361 5.74 -1.22 6.16
CA GLN A 361 5.60 -1.73 7.53
C GLN A 361 6.68 -2.75 7.88
N VAL A 362 6.99 -3.69 6.98
CA VAL A 362 8.10 -4.64 7.16
C VAL A 362 9.42 -3.89 7.32
N PHE A 363 9.68 -2.89 6.47
CA PHE A 363 10.90 -2.11 6.53
C PHE A 363 11.04 -1.26 7.81
N GLU A 364 9.99 -0.53 8.21
CA GLU A 364 10.00 0.36 9.37
C GLU A 364 10.25 -0.40 10.69
N ASN A 365 9.85 -1.67 10.75
CA ASN A 365 10.02 -2.51 11.94
C ASN A 365 11.34 -3.29 11.97
N CYS A 366 12.17 -3.20 10.92
CA CYS A 366 13.52 -3.75 10.92
C CYS A 366 14.41 -3.03 11.93
N LYS A 367 15.09 -3.79 12.80
CA LYS A 367 15.98 -3.25 13.83
C LYS A 367 17.42 -3.07 13.35
N SER A 368 17.88 -3.96 12.47
CA SER A 368 19.26 -3.92 11.97
C SER A 368 19.35 -3.38 10.54
N VAL A 369 20.49 -2.78 10.21
CA VAL A 369 20.80 -2.37 8.84
C VAL A 369 20.81 -3.57 7.88
N GLN A 370 21.23 -4.75 8.35
CA GLN A 370 21.21 -5.98 7.55
C GLN A 370 19.80 -6.42 7.17
N GLN A 371 18.85 -6.42 8.11
CA GLN A 371 17.44 -6.70 7.82
C GLN A 371 16.88 -5.68 6.81
N LYS A 372 17.16 -4.39 7.02
CA LYS A 372 16.76 -3.31 6.10
C LYS A 372 17.30 -3.52 4.70
N LEU A 373 18.57 -3.91 4.55
CA LEU A 373 19.19 -4.22 3.26
C LEU A 373 18.58 -5.47 2.60
N GLN A 374 18.17 -6.46 3.38
CA GLN A 374 17.49 -7.65 2.85
C GLN A 374 16.10 -7.30 2.28
N VAL A 375 15.34 -6.49 3.03
CA VAL A 375 14.00 -6.03 2.64
C VAL A 375 14.06 -5.06 1.45
N ALA A 376 14.96 -4.07 1.51
CA ALA A 376 15.09 -3.01 0.51
C ALA A 376 16.32 -3.21 -0.39
N ASN A 377 16.52 -4.44 -0.87
CA ASN A 377 17.59 -4.72 -1.81
C ASN A 377 17.33 -4.10 -3.19
N GLU A 378 18.35 -4.07 -4.05
CA GLU A 378 18.31 -3.45 -5.37
C GLU A 378 17.15 -3.95 -6.26
N LYS A 379 16.79 -5.24 -6.18
CA LYS A 379 15.66 -5.79 -6.95
C LYS A 379 14.32 -5.24 -6.48
N VAL A 380 14.11 -5.18 -5.16
CA VAL A 380 12.87 -4.64 -4.57
C VAL A 380 12.75 -3.16 -4.91
N VAL A 381 13.80 -2.38 -4.63
CA VAL A 381 13.83 -0.94 -4.89
C VAL A 381 13.61 -0.65 -6.37
N SER A 382 14.33 -1.34 -7.27
CA SER A 382 14.17 -1.14 -8.72
C SER A 382 12.73 -1.39 -9.19
N ARG A 383 12.04 -2.39 -8.65
CA ARG A 383 10.64 -2.69 -9.02
C ARG A 383 9.67 -1.65 -8.47
N VAL A 384 9.85 -1.24 -7.23
CA VAL A 384 9.06 -0.14 -6.63
C VAL A 384 9.23 1.14 -7.44
N LEU A 385 10.45 1.50 -7.83
CA LEU A 385 10.69 2.68 -8.67
C LEU A 385 10.19 2.50 -10.11
N GLY A 386 10.13 1.26 -10.62
CA GLY A 386 9.51 0.95 -11.91
C GLY A 386 8.04 1.39 -11.99
N LEU A 387 7.31 1.37 -10.87
CA LEU A 387 5.94 1.87 -10.81
C LEU A 387 5.82 3.36 -11.15
N LEU A 388 6.85 4.17 -10.89
CA LEU A 388 6.88 5.59 -11.26
C LEU A 388 6.90 5.79 -12.78
N LYS A 389 7.31 4.79 -13.57
CA LYS A 389 7.22 4.85 -15.05
C LYS A 389 5.83 4.53 -15.56
N VAL A 390 5.16 3.57 -14.91
CA VAL A 390 3.94 2.94 -15.43
C VAL A 390 2.68 3.62 -14.88
N GLN A 391 2.68 3.99 -13.61
CA GLN A 391 1.49 4.47 -12.90
C GLN A 391 1.62 5.95 -12.55
N GLN A 392 1.12 6.83 -13.43
CA GLN A 392 1.15 8.30 -13.25
C GLN A 392 0.15 8.83 -12.20
N ARG A 393 -0.48 7.96 -11.41
CA ARG A 393 -1.49 8.37 -10.43
C ARG A 393 -0.83 8.93 -9.18
N ILE A 394 -1.28 10.10 -8.74
CA ILE A 394 -0.72 10.82 -7.58
C ILE A 394 -0.65 9.98 -6.30
N LEU A 395 -1.62 9.08 -6.12
CA LEU A 395 -1.67 8.22 -4.94
C LEU A 395 -0.56 7.16 -4.93
N VAL A 396 -0.17 6.65 -6.10
CA VAL A 396 0.94 5.71 -6.25
C VAL A 396 2.26 6.42 -5.98
N TYR A 397 2.42 7.63 -6.52
CA TYR A 397 3.57 8.48 -6.23
C TYR A 397 3.74 8.76 -4.74
N LYS A 398 2.65 9.13 -4.06
CA LYS A 398 2.69 9.39 -2.62
C LYS A 398 3.19 8.17 -1.84
N VAL A 399 2.63 6.99 -2.10
CA VAL A 399 3.00 5.77 -1.37
C VAL A 399 4.44 5.35 -1.69
N ILE A 400 4.87 5.46 -2.95
CA ILE A 400 6.27 5.16 -3.34
C ILE A 400 7.22 6.13 -2.65
N PHE A 401 6.92 7.43 -2.61
CA PHE A 401 7.78 8.40 -1.95
C PHE A 401 7.79 8.25 -0.44
N GLU A 402 6.69 7.83 0.19
CA GLU A 402 6.71 7.45 1.60
C GLU A 402 7.61 6.24 1.86
N PHE A 403 7.57 5.23 0.98
CA PHE A 403 8.49 4.10 1.07
C PHE A 403 9.95 4.54 0.90
N VAL A 404 10.25 5.34 -0.13
CA VAL A 404 11.61 5.88 -0.34
C VAL A 404 12.05 6.72 0.86
N GLN A 405 11.16 7.53 1.45
CA GLN A 405 11.47 8.29 2.66
C GLN A 405 11.85 7.40 3.84
N ALA A 406 11.20 6.25 4.01
CA ALA A 406 11.60 5.28 5.02
C ALA A 406 13.01 4.75 4.78
N LEU A 407 13.41 4.53 3.51
CA LEU A 407 14.75 4.05 3.15
C LEU A 407 15.88 5.04 3.46
N ILE A 408 15.58 6.34 3.56
CA ILE A 408 16.57 7.40 3.78
C ILE A 408 16.90 7.50 5.29
N CYS A 409 17.42 6.41 5.86
CA CYS A 409 17.86 6.35 7.24
C CYS A 409 19.31 5.89 7.40
N ASP A 410 19.95 5.45 6.31
CA ASP A 410 21.30 4.89 6.31
C ASP A 410 22.00 5.14 4.95
N PRO A 411 23.28 5.56 4.93
CA PRO A 411 24.03 5.77 3.68
C PRO A 411 24.09 4.54 2.76
N LEU A 412 24.11 3.31 3.29
CA LEU A 412 24.13 2.10 2.48
C LEU A 412 22.82 1.92 1.68
N LEU A 413 21.69 2.30 2.27
CA LEU A 413 20.39 2.27 1.59
C LEU A 413 20.30 3.39 0.55
N ILE A 414 20.87 4.57 0.84
CA ILE A 414 21.02 5.64 -0.14
C ILE A 414 21.80 5.14 -1.35
N GLN A 415 22.89 4.39 -1.15
CA GLN A 415 23.66 3.82 -2.27
C GLN A 415 22.81 2.90 -3.16
N ILE A 416 21.88 2.12 -2.58
CA ILE A 416 20.95 1.29 -3.35
C ILE A 416 20.00 2.18 -4.18
N LEU A 417 19.49 3.27 -3.58
CA LEU A 417 18.67 4.25 -4.31
C LEU A 417 19.44 4.88 -5.48
N LEU A 418 20.72 5.26 -5.29
CA LEU A 418 21.56 5.79 -6.37
C LEU A 418 21.67 4.78 -7.52
N LYS A 419 21.99 3.52 -7.19
CA LYS A 419 22.10 2.41 -8.19
C LYS A 419 20.80 2.16 -8.95
N CYS A 420 19.66 2.30 -8.28
CA CYS A 420 18.34 2.17 -8.90
C CYS A 420 17.88 3.42 -9.66
N GLN A 421 18.75 4.42 -9.85
CA GLN A 421 18.50 5.65 -10.59
C GLN A 421 17.33 6.48 -10.03
N ILE A 422 17.18 6.54 -8.70
CA ILE A 422 16.10 7.31 -8.04
C ILE A 422 16.04 8.76 -8.53
N PHE A 423 17.19 9.38 -8.82
CA PHE A 423 17.24 10.81 -9.17
C PHE A 423 16.58 11.13 -10.48
N THR A 424 16.59 10.21 -11.45
CA THR A 424 15.84 10.42 -12.69
C THR A 424 14.36 10.69 -12.38
N TYR A 425 13.79 9.95 -11.42
CA TYR A 425 12.41 10.14 -11.01
C TYR A 425 12.21 11.37 -10.12
N LEU A 426 13.13 11.63 -9.17
CA LEU A 426 13.06 12.82 -8.32
C LEU A 426 13.18 14.11 -9.13
N PHE A 427 14.10 14.14 -10.08
CA PHE A 427 14.30 15.27 -10.99
C PHE A 427 13.07 15.51 -11.87
N ASN A 428 12.43 14.45 -12.36
CA ASN A 428 11.16 14.57 -13.08
C ASN A 428 10.03 15.07 -12.16
N ALA A 429 9.98 14.63 -10.90
CA ALA A 429 9.00 15.11 -9.93
C ALA A 429 9.22 16.59 -9.59
N ILE A 430 10.47 17.02 -9.40
CA ILE A 430 10.87 18.40 -9.11
C ILE A 430 10.63 19.34 -10.29
N LYS A 431 10.68 18.84 -11.52
CA LYS A 431 10.33 19.61 -12.74
C LYS A 431 8.83 19.70 -13.00
N ASN A 432 8.02 18.92 -12.26
CA ASN A 432 6.60 18.85 -12.50
C ASN A 432 5.92 20.17 -12.09
N PRO A 433 5.06 20.75 -12.96
CA PRO A 433 4.34 21.99 -12.63
C PRO A 433 3.28 21.80 -11.53
N ASP A 434 2.82 20.57 -11.25
CA ASP A 434 1.95 20.30 -10.12
C ASP A 434 2.76 20.34 -8.82
N LEU A 435 2.47 21.38 -8.01
CA LEU A 435 3.09 21.64 -6.72
C LEU A 435 3.11 20.40 -5.81
N LYS A 436 2.07 19.56 -5.84
CA LYS A 436 2.04 18.37 -4.96
C LYS A 436 3.15 17.38 -5.29
N TYR A 437 3.41 17.14 -6.57
CA TYR A 437 4.50 16.26 -7.01
C TYR A 437 5.85 16.91 -6.74
N ASN A 438 5.94 18.22 -6.98
CA ASN A 438 7.15 18.99 -6.79
C ASN A 438 7.61 18.99 -5.31
N THR A 439 6.71 19.35 -4.38
CA THR A 439 6.98 19.38 -2.94
C THR A 439 7.41 18.00 -2.41
N ILE A 440 6.81 16.91 -2.91
CA ILE A 440 7.21 15.56 -2.50
C ILE A 440 8.62 15.23 -3.02
N GLY A 441 8.91 15.56 -4.27
CA GLY A 441 10.22 15.36 -4.89
C GLY A 441 11.33 16.11 -4.15
N ILE A 442 11.15 17.40 -3.89
CA ILE A 442 12.15 18.22 -3.18
C ILE A 442 12.33 17.77 -1.73
N LYS A 443 11.24 17.38 -1.04
CA LYS A 443 11.31 16.85 0.33
C LYS A 443 12.10 15.54 0.39
N CYS A 444 11.87 14.64 -0.57
CA CYS A 444 12.60 13.38 -0.64
C CYS A 444 14.08 13.61 -0.94
N LEU A 445 14.39 14.51 -1.88
CA LEU A 445 15.77 14.89 -2.20
C LEU A 445 16.49 15.55 -1.02
N SER A 446 15.82 16.42 -0.28
CA SER A 446 16.35 17.06 0.93
C SER A 446 16.77 16.01 1.96
N ASN A 447 15.88 15.04 2.24
CA ASN A 447 16.21 13.95 3.15
C ASN A 447 17.42 13.13 2.66
N ILE A 448 17.51 12.85 1.34
CA ILE A 448 18.66 12.11 0.78
C ILE A 448 19.94 12.88 1.06
N VAL A 449 19.98 14.16 0.71
CA VAL A 449 21.18 15.00 0.83
C VAL A 449 21.62 15.14 2.29
N ILE A 450 20.67 15.27 3.23
CA ILE A 450 20.96 15.33 4.68
C ILE A 450 21.64 14.06 5.20
N GLN A 451 21.29 12.89 4.66
CA GLN A 451 21.77 11.58 5.14
C GLN A 451 22.90 10.99 4.27
N ALA A 452 23.21 11.61 3.13
CA ALA A 452 24.20 11.13 2.19
C ALA A 452 25.63 11.42 2.67
N GLN A 453 26.57 10.54 2.30
CA GLN A 453 28.00 10.81 2.46
C GLN A 453 28.53 11.73 1.35
N ASP A 454 29.67 12.39 1.58
CA ASP A 454 30.26 13.35 0.64
C ASP A 454 30.46 12.79 -0.78
N ASN A 455 30.86 11.51 -0.89
CA ASN A 455 31.01 10.82 -2.19
C ASN A 455 29.66 10.62 -2.90
N GLN A 456 28.60 10.32 -2.14
CA GLN A 456 27.24 10.19 -2.67
C GLN A 456 26.73 11.55 -3.13
N ILE A 457 26.94 12.61 -2.34
CA ILE A 457 26.61 13.99 -2.73
C ILE A 457 27.34 14.38 -4.01
N SER A 458 28.63 14.04 -4.13
CA SER A 458 29.41 14.26 -5.36
C SER A 458 28.73 13.60 -6.57
N GLU A 459 28.31 12.34 -6.44
CA GLU A 459 27.57 11.62 -7.50
C GLU A 459 26.27 12.35 -7.88
N LEU A 460 25.52 12.91 -6.91
CA LEU A 460 24.32 13.70 -7.20
C LEU A 460 24.63 14.95 -8.03
N VAL A 461 25.70 15.65 -7.65
CA VAL A 461 26.14 16.85 -8.36
C VAL A 461 26.57 16.51 -9.79
N GLU A 462 27.29 15.40 -10.00
CA GLU A 462 27.65 14.90 -11.34
C GLU A 462 26.42 14.54 -12.19
N GLN A 463 25.35 14.06 -11.57
CA GLN A 463 24.07 13.78 -12.26
C GLN A 463 23.26 15.06 -12.60
N GLY A 464 23.82 16.26 -12.34
CA GLY A 464 23.23 17.53 -12.72
C GLY A 464 22.22 18.08 -11.70
N LEU A 465 22.37 17.75 -10.41
CA LEU A 465 21.48 18.20 -9.35
C LEU A 465 21.27 19.74 -9.35
N PHE A 466 22.33 20.54 -9.49
CA PHE A 466 22.19 22.00 -9.51
C PHE A 466 21.33 22.53 -10.67
N THR A 467 21.44 21.94 -11.86
CA THR A 467 20.57 22.30 -13.00
C THR A 467 19.11 22.03 -12.69
N HIS A 468 18.80 20.95 -11.97
CA HIS A 468 17.43 20.61 -11.58
C HIS A 468 16.90 21.54 -10.48
N LEU A 469 17.74 21.91 -9.50
CA LEU A 469 17.39 22.89 -8.47
C LEU A 469 17.15 24.28 -9.07
N LYS A 470 17.88 24.66 -10.12
CA LYS A 470 17.64 25.91 -10.85
C LYS A 470 16.23 25.93 -11.43
N ILE A 471 15.87 24.87 -12.17
CA ILE A 471 14.54 24.76 -12.79
C ILE A 471 13.45 24.80 -11.71
N PHE A 472 13.67 24.10 -10.61
CA PHE A 472 12.78 24.13 -9.45
C PHE A 472 12.57 25.53 -8.89
N PHE A 473 13.64 26.28 -8.64
CA PHE A 473 13.54 27.64 -8.12
C PHE A 473 12.89 28.59 -9.11
N ASP A 474 13.17 28.47 -10.41
CA ASP A 474 12.52 29.27 -11.46
C ASP A 474 10.99 29.08 -11.44
N GLN A 475 10.51 27.89 -11.08
CA GLN A 475 9.09 27.55 -11.00
C GLN A 475 8.43 27.91 -9.64
N ASN A 476 9.18 27.87 -8.54
CA ASN A 476 8.61 27.89 -7.17
C ASN A 476 9.06 29.08 -6.31
N GLN A 477 9.47 30.21 -6.90
CA GLN A 477 9.99 31.38 -6.18
C GLN A 477 9.04 31.88 -5.07
N GLU A 478 7.73 31.72 -5.27
CA GLU A 478 6.70 32.17 -4.33
C GLU A 478 6.26 31.09 -3.33
N GLU A 479 6.82 29.88 -3.32
CA GLU A 479 6.47 28.87 -2.31
C GLU A 479 7.51 28.84 -1.20
N MET A 480 7.11 29.21 0.03
CA MET A 480 8.05 29.43 1.13
C MET A 480 8.76 28.14 1.55
N ILE A 481 7.99 27.09 1.80
CA ILE A 481 8.50 25.84 2.37
C ILE A 481 9.41 25.13 1.37
N SER A 482 8.94 24.94 0.14
CA SER A 482 9.70 24.26 -0.91
C SER A 482 10.98 25.02 -1.27
N SER A 483 10.94 26.36 -1.35
CA SER A 483 12.15 27.16 -1.61
C SER A 483 13.18 27.04 -0.50
N ILE A 484 12.75 27.06 0.77
CA ILE A 484 13.66 26.89 1.91
C ILE A 484 14.33 25.51 1.85
N MET A 485 13.57 24.44 1.59
CA MET A 485 14.13 23.09 1.44
C MET A 485 15.16 23.02 0.31
N GLY A 486 14.89 23.68 -0.82
CA GLY A 486 15.85 23.79 -1.92
C GLY A 486 17.14 24.50 -1.49
N LEU A 487 17.04 25.58 -0.71
CA LEU A 487 18.21 26.32 -0.23
C LEU A 487 19.01 25.50 0.80
N GLU A 488 18.35 24.74 1.66
CA GLU A 488 19.01 23.80 2.59
C GLU A 488 19.78 22.73 1.83
N ILE A 489 19.22 22.19 0.74
CA ILE A 489 19.95 21.26 -0.14
C ILE A 489 21.22 21.91 -0.68
N VAL A 490 21.14 23.15 -1.19
CA VAL A 490 22.30 23.87 -1.74
C VAL A 490 23.38 24.08 -0.68
N GLU A 491 22.99 24.50 0.52
CA GLU A 491 23.92 24.70 1.64
C GLU A 491 24.68 23.41 1.97
N ILE A 492 23.98 22.29 2.18
CA ILE A 492 24.59 21.00 2.54
C ILE A 492 25.54 20.51 1.45
N ILE A 493 25.17 20.69 0.17
CA ILE A 493 26.06 20.33 -0.94
C ILE A 493 27.34 21.15 -0.88
N LEU A 494 27.25 22.47 -0.68
CA LEU A 494 28.43 23.33 -0.62
C LEU A 494 29.32 22.98 0.58
N GLU A 495 28.73 22.65 1.74
CA GLU A 495 29.47 22.13 2.91
C GLU A 495 30.24 20.85 2.59
N ALA A 496 29.61 19.88 1.92
CA ALA A 496 30.29 18.66 1.48
C ALA A 496 31.44 18.98 0.50
N GLY A 497 31.27 20.00 -0.34
CA GLY A 497 32.31 20.50 -1.24
C GLY A 497 33.51 21.09 -0.50
N ASP A 498 33.29 21.78 0.62
CA ASP A 498 34.37 22.32 1.47
C ASP A 498 35.14 21.19 2.17
N CYS A 499 34.44 20.16 2.65
CA CYS A 499 35.08 18.95 3.21
C CYS A 499 35.99 18.26 2.20
N ILE A 500 35.50 18.06 0.97
CA ILE A 500 36.28 17.46 -0.12
C ILE A 500 37.47 18.35 -0.48
N PHE A 501 37.26 19.67 -0.61
CA PHE A 501 38.29 20.66 -0.88
C PHE A 501 39.43 20.62 0.15
N GLN A 502 39.09 20.61 1.43
CA GLN A 502 40.07 20.53 2.53
C GLN A 502 40.86 19.21 2.48
N SER A 503 40.19 18.09 2.18
CA SER A 503 40.85 16.78 2.10
C SER A 503 41.82 16.66 0.91
N GLN A 504 41.50 17.31 -0.23
CA GLN A 504 42.26 17.20 -1.48
C GLN A 504 43.28 18.34 -1.69
N LYS A 505 43.32 19.33 -0.80
CA LYS A 505 44.13 20.56 -0.97
C LYS A 505 43.89 21.23 -2.33
N ALA A 506 42.65 21.22 -2.81
CA ALA A 506 42.28 21.90 -4.04
C ALA A 506 42.41 23.43 -3.88
N LYS A 507 42.32 24.19 -4.99
CA LYS A 507 42.38 25.67 -4.95
C LYS A 507 41.03 26.34 -4.75
N GLU A 508 39.94 25.64 -5.07
CA GLU A 508 38.57 26.12 -4.87
C GLU A 508 37.60 24.95 -4.67
N ASN A 509 36.48 25.20 -4.00
CA ASN A 509 35.37 24.26 -3.86
C ASN A 509 34.75 23.97 -5.23
N ILE A 510 34.92 22.73 -5.72
CA ILE A 510 34.45 22.33 -7.05
C ILE A 510 32.92 22.39 -7.19
N PHE A 511 32.16 22.22 -6.10
CA PHE A 511 30.70 22.30 -6.14
C PHE A 511 30.21 23.73 -6.27
N LYS A 512 30.93 24.71 -5.73
CA LYS A 512 30.66 26.13 -5.99
C LYS A 512 30.79 26.46 -7.49
N ILE A 513 31.87 26.02 -8.13
CA ILE A 513 32.08 26.23 -9.59
C ILE A 513 30.95 25.60 -10.41
N LYS A 514 30.50 24.39 -10.01
CA LYS A 514 29.36 23.72 -10.67
C LYS A 514 28.04 24.44 -10.44
N MET A 515 27.81 24.96 -9.25
CA MET A 515 26.64 25.78 -8.94
C MET A 515 26.61 27.04 -9.83
N GLU A 516 27.75 27.74 -9.95
CA GLU A 516 27.89 28.93 -10.81
C GLU A 516 27.64 28.61 -12.28
N SER A 517 28.28 27.56 -12.80
CA SER A 517 28.13 27.16 -14.21
C SER A 517 26.72 26.68 -14.56
N SER A 518 25.96 26.17 -13.57
CA SER A 518 24.54 25.83 -13.76
C SER A 518 23.61 27.05 -13.80
N GLY A 519 24.09 28.25 -13.42
CA GLY A 519 23.30 29.47 -13.30
C GLY A 519 22.52 29.59 -11.98
N LEU A 520 22.62 28.61 -11.07
CA LEU A 520 21.89 28.59 -9.80
C LEU A 520 22.24 29.77 -8.87
N LEU A 521 23.46 30.31 -8.99
CA LEU A 521 23.88 31.49 -8.22
C LEU A 521 22.98 32.71 -8.49
N GLN A 522 22.49 32.88 -9.73
CA GLN A 522 21.59 33.99 -10.08
C GLN A 522 20.26 33.88 -9.33
N ASN A 523 19.76 32.66 -9.11
CA ASN A 523 18.58 32.44 -8.29
C ASN A 523 18.84 32.82 -6.83
N LEU A 524 20.00 32.45 -6.26
CA LEU A 524 20.37 32.87 -4.90
C LEU A 524 20.43 34.40 -4.77
N ASP A 525 21.02 35.09 -5.74
CA ASP A 525 21.04 36.56 -5.78
C ASP A 525 19.63 37.16 -5.82
N SER A 526 18.75 36.60 -6.65
CA SER A 526 17.35 37.02 -6.71
C SER A 526 16.62 36.78 -5.38
N PHE A 527 16.92 35.68 -4.69
CA PHE A 527 16.31 35.34 -3.42
C PHE A 527 16.72 36.27 -2.27
N GLN A 528 17.89 36.91 -2.33
CA GLN A 528 18.25 37.97 -1.38
C GLN A 528 17.21 39.10 -1.34
N LEU A 529 16.55 39.36 -2.48
CA LEU A 529 15.52 40.39 -2.63
C LEU A 529 14.09 39.87 -2.40
N SER A 530 13.94 38.61 -1.98
CA SER A 530 12.64 38.01 -1.70
C SER A 530 11.90 38.78 -0.61
N THR A 531 10.59 38.98 -0.79
CA THR A 531 9.71 39.55 0.24
C THR A 531 9.55 38.62 1.45
N LYS A 532 9.89 37.34 1.29
CA LYS A 532 9.86 36.34 2.35
C LYS A 532 11.19 36.34 3.09
N GLU A 533 11.17 36.92 4.29
CA GLU A 533 12.36 37.12 5.12
C GLU A 533 13.19 35.84 5.31
N ALA A 534 12.56 34.69 5.55
CA ALA A 534 13.29 33.42 5.73
C ALA A 534 14.07 32.98 4.48
N ILE A 535 13.51 33.18 3.27
CA ILE A 535 14.19 32.87 2.01
C ILE A 535 15.38 33.82 1.82
N SER A 536 15.13 35.12 1.99
CA SER A 536 16.15 36.17 1.86
C SER A 536 17.32 35.95 2.81
N GLN A 537 17.04 35.72 4.09
CA GLN A 537 18.07 35.46 5.11
C GLN A 537 18.89 34.21 4.77
N LYS A 538 18.24 33.11 4.35
CA LYS A 538 18.94 31.87 4.02
C LYS A 538 19.83 32.02 2.78
N ALA A 539 19.35 32.70 1.74
CA ALA A 539 20.14 32.98 0.55
C ALA A 539 21.37 33.86 0.85
N ILE A 540 21.20 34.91 1.68
CA ILE A 540 22.31 35.76 2.12
C ILE A 540 23.36 34.93 2.87
N GLN A 541 22.93 34.07 3.81
CA GLN A 541 23.84 33.21 4.58
C GLN A 541 24.68 32.29 3.68
N ILE A 542 24.05 31.65 2.69
CA ILE A 542 24.74 30.77 1.74
C ILE A 542 25.78 31.57 0.93
N ILE A 543 25.41 32.74 0.42
CA ILE A 543 26.31 33.58 -0.38
C ILE A 543 27.49 34.11 0.46
N GLU A 544 27.21 34.66 1.64
CA GLU A 544 28.25 35.17 2.54
C GLU A 544 29.25 34.08 2.94
N ARG A 545 28.76 32.87 3.22
CA ARG A 545 29.59 31.75 3.64
C ARG A 545 30.40 31.14 2.51
N PHE A 546 29.78 30.80 1.38
CA PHE A 546 30.43 29.97 0.35
C PHE A 546 30.91 30.76 -0.88
N CYS A 547 30.34 31.94 -1.14
CA CYS A 547 30.67 32.71 -2.35
C CYS A 547 31.62 33.87 -2.09
N LEU A 548 31.55 34.48 -0.89
CA LEU A 548 32.32 35.68 -0.53
C LEU A 548 33.57 35.40 0.32
N GLN A 549 33.72 34.23 0.93
CA GLN A 549 34.94 33.86 1.64
C GLN A 549 36.12 33.81 0.65
N LYS A 550 36.93 34.88 0.65
CA LYS A 550 38.21 34.90 -0.04
C LYS A 550 39.13 33.91 0.66
N VAL A 551 39.82 33.08 -0.11
CA VAL A 551 40.92 32.23 0.37
C VAL A 551 42.05 33.15 0.84
N GLU A 552 42.06 33.55 2.11
CA GLU A 552 43.09 34.41 2.72
C GLU A 552 44.44 33.70 2.92
N GLY A 553 44.69 32.55 2.26
CA GLY A 553 45.77 31.63 2.63
C GLY A 553 46.93 31.46 1.65
N ILE A 554 47.09 32.29 0.60
CA ILE A 554 48.17 32.07 -0.40
C ILE A 554 49.18 33.24 -0.48
N GLU A 555 48.96 34.37 0.19
CA GLU A 555 49.90 35.50 0.12
C GLU A 555 51.10 35.44 1.10
N GLU A 556 51.17 34.47 2.02
CA GLU A 556 52.26 34.41 3.02
C GLU A 556 53.46 33.49 2.67
N GLU A 557 53.47 32.76 1.55
CA GLU A 557 54.61 31.89 1.15
C GLU A 557 55.47 32.42 -0.01
N ILE A 558 55.36 33.70 -0.39
CA ILE A 558 56.22 34.32 -1.43
C ILE A 558 57.15 35.43 -0.86
N ASN A 559 57.53 35.37 0.42
CA ASN A 559 58.61 36.21 0.96
C ASN A 559 59.76 35.41 1.54
#